data_AF-A0A7Y5FL90-F1
#
_entry.id   AF-A0A7Y5FL90-F1
#
_cell.length_a   1.000
_cell.length_b   1.000
_cell.length_c   1.000
_cell.angle_alpha   90.00
_cell.angle_beta   90.00
_cell.angle_gamma   90.00
#
_symmetry.space_group_name_H-M   'P 1'
#
loop_
_entity.id
_entity.type
_entity.pdbx_description
1 polymer ?
#
loop_
_entity_poly.entity_id
_entity_poly.type
_entity_poly.pdbx_seq_one_letter_code
_entity_poly.pdbx_strand_id
1 'polypeptide(L)'
;MEPVIGEEIEKLTYELLSRQFTPEQENARIDQAALALENKQRMERELEENASQLVAYGDYILHQINAARDLNRWINAKDIQIYITDFFGLRYPGCRFKQLKEDELEYEIQLTNPAKHDLEQFLKETRYPDSTVLIRNDPAPIRCRFENKLVVSRLIPAEIINQVHPLVRFVSHTIEKNEEYSYPAVSVRLNASYLPADFTGGAYTFTVQKWRVRGLQEIEQLHFAALPMETPARLLPDQTAEKLVLTAALHGNNWLEARYMISPDLAADYAWNYCLPHSDRLYEAYVTEMQNKNADRADIQEKTLDRHLKNQLAKLNDVLEKHTRLGRASLAKATEGKMIKLRNRVERKMIEIRQRREIFHSKELICTGIVKVE
;
A
#
# COMPACT_ATOMS: atom_id res chain seq x y z
N MET A 1 24.77 18.58 -19.92
CA MET A 1 24.52 19.10 -21.28
C MET A 1 25.80 19.26 -22.09
N GLU A 2 26.85 19.94 -21.61
CA GLU A 2 28.09 20.19 -22.41
C GLU A 2 28.98 18.98 -22.77
N PRO A 3 29.19 17.94 -21.93
CA PRO A 3 30.26 16.97 -22.20
C PRO A 3 29.96 15.98 -23.35
N VAL A 4 28.68 15.63 -23.57
CA VAL A 4 28.28 14.64 -24.61
C VAL A 4 28.18 15.27 -26.00
N ILE A 5 27.86 16.57 -26.06
CA ILE A 5 27.88 17.35 -27.31
C ILE A 5 29.32 17.65 -27.72
N GLY A 6 30.20 17.90 -26.75
CA GLY A 6 31.63 18.12 -26.97
C GLY A 6 32.30 16.95 -27.70
N GLU A 7 32.05 15.71 -27.28
CA GLU A 7 32.66 14.53 -27.91
C GLU A 7 32.26 14.32 -29.39
N GLU A 8 31.01 14.61 -29.76
CA GLU A 8 30.56 14.47 -31.16
C GLU A 8 31.09 15.59 -32.04
N ILE A 9 31.18 16.82 -31.52
CA ILE A 9 31.81 17.95 -32.22
C ILE A 9 33.31 17.66 -32.41
N GLU A 10 33.98 17.12 -31.40
CA GLU A 10 35.41 16.80 -31.44
C GLU A 10 35.71 15.68 -32.45
N LYS A 11 34.86 14.63 -32.50
CA LYS A 11 34.94 13.58 -33.52
C LYS A 11 34.70 14.08 -34.94
N LEU A 12 33.69 14.92 -35.15
CA LEU A 12 33.41 15.51 -36.45
C LEU A 12 34.57 16.40 -36.90
N THR A 13 35.10 17.22 -35.99
CA THR A 13 36.25 18.10 -36.24
C THR A 13 37.48 17.28 -36.61
N TYR A 14 37.75 16.18 -35.91
CA TYR A 14 38.84 15.26 -36.22
C TYR A 14 38.65 14.55 -37.56
N GLU A 15 37.45 14.09 -37.90
CA GLU A 15 37.16 13.46 -39.19
C GLU A 15 37.35 14.45 -40.36
N LEU A 16 36.87 15.69 -40.22
CA LEU A 16 36.99 16.74 -41.23
C LEU A 16 38.45 17.17 -41.47
N LEU A 17 39.28 17.19 -40.41
CA LEU A 17 40.70 17.55 -40.50
C LEU A 17 41.62 16.40 -40.98
N SER A 18 41.20 15.14 -40.82
CA SER A 18 42.04 13.97 -41.12
C SER A 18 41.86 13.37 -42.51
N ARG A 19 40.83 13.78 -43.27
CA ARG A 19 40.53 13.27 -44.62
C ARG A 19 40.40 14.43 -45.62
N GLN A 20 40.85 14.20 -46.86
CA GLN A 20 40.63 15.16 -47.95
C GLN A 20 39.19 15.03 -48.48
N PHE A 21 38.29 15.85 -47.96
CA PHE A 21 36.94 15.99 -48.49
C PHE A 21 36.88 17.09 -49.55
N THR A 22 35.97 16.95 -50.50
CA THR A 22 35.57 18.07 -51.37
C THR A 22 34.63 19.01 -50.61
N PRO A 23 34.54 20.30 -50.97
CA PRO A 23 33.66 21.26 -50.30
C PRO A 23 32.19 20.79 -50.23
N GLU A 24 31.69 20.08 -51.25
CA GLU A 24 30.34 19.53 -51.23
C GLU A 24 30.18 18.34 -50.25
N GLN A 25 31.20 17.49 -50.13
CA GLN A 25 31.20 16.35 -49.18
C GLN A 25 31.33 16.81 -47.73
N GLU A 26 32.06 17.89 -47.50
CA GLU A 26 32.22 18.52 -46.19
C GLU A 26 30.87 19.06 -45.69
N ASN A 27 30.19 19.84 -46.52
CA ASN A 27 28.86 20.38 -46.21
C ASN A 27 27.83 19.27 -45.97
N ALA A 28 27.80 18.24 -46.81
CA ALA A 28 26.87 17.12 -46.62
C ALA A 28 27.10 16.37 -45.30
N ARG A 29 28.34 16.27 -44.84
CA ARG A 29 28.70 15.66 -43.55
C ARG A 29 28.31 16.54 -42.38
N ILE A 30 28.52 17.85 -42.48
CA ILE A 30 28.11 18.83 -41.47
C ILE A 30 26.59 18.81 -41.32
N ASP A 31 25.84 18.83 -42.41
CA ASP A 31 24.38 18.76 -42.40
C ASP A 31 23.87 17.47 -41.76
N GLN A 32 24.47 16.33 -42.09
CA GLN A 32 24.12 15.04 -41.51
C GLN A 32 24.40 15.01 -39.99
N ALA A 33 25.54 15.57 -39.56
CA ALA A 33 25.91 15.64 -38.15
C ALA A 33 24.97 16.59 -37.38
N ALA A 34 24.63 17.74 -37.95
CA ALA A 34 23.67 18.68 -37.36
C ALA A 34 22.30 18.03 -37.15
N LEU A 35 21.80 17.31 -38.15
CA LEU A 35 20.51 16.61 -38.08
C LEU A 35 20.52 15.47 -37.05
N ALA A 36 21.64 14.76 -36.90
CA ALA A 36 21.82 13.74 -35.88
C ALA A 36 21.88 14.35 -34.46
N LEU A 37 22.58 15.47 -34.30
CA LEU A 37 22.70 16.18 -33.03
C LEU A 37 21.36 16.75 -32.56
N GLU A 38 20.58 17.33 -33.48
CA GLU A 38 19.25 17.87 -33.19
C GLU A 38 18.28 16.78 -32.75
N ASN A 39 18.29 15.63 -33.43
CA ASN A 39 17.50 14.47 -33.04
C ASN A 39 17.92 13.91 -31.67
N LYS A 40 19.22 13.86 -31.38
CA LYS A 40 19.76 13.40 -30.09
C LYS A 40 19.36 14.36 -28.96
N GLN A 41 19.50 15.68 -29.16
CA GLN A 41 19.03 16.69 -28.20
C GLN A 41 17.52 16.62 -27.94
N ARG A 42 16.72 16.39 -28.99
CA ARG A 42 15.28 16.22 -28.85
C ARG A 42 14.96 14.97 -28.03
N MET A 43 15.66 13.86 -28.26
CA MET A 43 15.46 12.62 -27.52
C MET A 43 15.93 12.72 -26.07
N GLU A 44 17.03 13.42 -25.80
CA GLU A 44 17.50 13.71 -24.43
C GLU A 44 16.53 14.62 -23.68
N ARG A 45 15.99 15.68 -24.30
CA ARG A 45 14.93 16.50 -23.70
C ARG A 45 13.67 15.69 -23.40
N GLU A 46 13.25 14.82 -24.32
CA GLU A 46 12.15 13.88 -24.09
C GLU A 46 12.46 12.94 -22.90
N LEU A 47 13.70 12.47 -22.75
CA LEU A 47 14.11 11.59 -21.64
C LEU A 47 14.20 12.35 -20.31
N GLU A 48 14.77 13.55 -20.28
CA GLU A 48 14.87 14.39 -19.08
C GLU A 48 13.49 14.78 -18.56
N GLU A 49 12.57 15.21 -19.43
CA GLU A 49 11.19 15.55 -19.01
C GLU A 49 10.45 14.34 -18.42
N ASN A 50 10.61 13.16 -19.04
CA ASN A 50 10.01 11.92 -18.53
C ASN A 50 10.70 11.44 -17.24
N ALA A 51 12.02 11.64 -17.12
CA ALA A 51 12.80 11.29 -15.94
C ALA A 51 12.46 12.19 -14.76
N SER A 52 12.28 13.50 -14.94
CA SER A 52 11.85 14.41 -13.86
C SER A 52 10.49 14.02 -13.28
N GLN A 53 9.55 13.57 -14.11
CA GLN A 53 8.26 13.06 -13.64
C GLN A 53 8.37 11.73 -12.88
N LEU A 54 9.28 10.84 -13.30
CA LEU A 54 9.54 9.56 -12.64
C LEU A 54 10.31 9.72 -11.32
N VAL A 55 11.26 10.67 -11.24
CA VAL A 55 12.05 10.96 -10.03
C VAL A 55 11.17 11.56 -8.94
N ALA A 56 10.29 12.51 -9.27
CA ALA A 56 9.32 13.05 -8.31
C ALA A 56 8.38 11.96 -7.75
N TYR A 57 8.03 10.97 -8.58
CA TYR A 57 7.26 9.80 -8.15
C TYR A 57 8.06 8.87 -7.24
N GLY A 58 9.36 8.70 -7.53
CA GLY A 58 10.30 7.96 -6.71
C GLY A 58 10.47 8.56 -5.31
N ASP A 59 10.69 9.88 -5.23
CA ASP A 59 10.84 10.59 -3.97
C ASP A 59 9.55 10.57 -3.13
N TYR A 60 8.39 10.72 -3.77
CA TYR A 60 7.09 10.58 -3.10
C TYR A 60 6.89 9.18 -2.51
N ILE A 61 7.21 8.12 -3.27
CA ILE A 61 7.14 6.73 -2.78
C ILE A 61 8.10 6.52 -1.61
N LEU A 62 9.34 6.99 -1.73
CA LEU A 62 10.34 6.87 -0.67
C LEU A 62 9.92 7.61 0.60
N HIS A 63 9.33 8.80 0.46
CA HIS A 63 8.83 9.56 1.60
C HIS A 63 7.62 8.89 2.26
N GLN A 64 6.71 8.28 1.49
CA GLN A 64 5.63 7.45 2.05
C GLN A 64 6.17 6.21 2.78
N ILE A 65 7.18 5.54 2.21
CA ILE A 65 7.82 4.38 2.84
C ILE A 65 8.48 4.77 4.16
N ASN A 66 9.20 5.90 4.20
CA ASN A 66 9.89 6.35 5.40
C ASN A 66 8.90 6.82 6.49
N ALA A 67 7.87 7.60 6.13
CA ALA A 67 6.83 8.00 7.08
C ALA A 67 6.05 6.80 7.66
N ALA A 68 5.86 5.73 6.87
CA ALA A 68 5.26 4.48 7.33
C ALA A 68 6.21 3.67 8.24
N ARG A 69 7.54 3.79 8.07
CA ARG A 69 8.56 3.18 8.95
C ARG A 69 8.61 3.88 10.30
N ASP A 70 8.55 5.20 10.33
CA ASP A 70 8.67 6.00 11.57
C ASP A 70 7.50 5.79 12.54
N LEU A 71 6.31 5.43 12.02
CA LEU A 71 5.10 5.19 12.83
C LEU A 71 4.88 3.72 13.20
N ASN A 72 5.84 2.83 12.93
CA ASN A 72 5.73 1.39 13.23
C ASN A 72 4.45 0.73 12.66
N ARG A 73 3.94 1.27 11.54
CA ARG A 73 2.71 0.82 10.85
C ARG A 73 2.93 -0.46 10.02
N TRP A 74 3.61 -1.44 10.60
CA TRP A 74 3.89 -2.73 9.96
C TRP A 74 3.25 -3.83 10.80
N ILE A 75 2.53 -4.74 10.15
CA ILE A 75 2.01 -5.93 10.82
C ILE A 75 3.21 -6.84 11.12
N ASN A 76 3.51 -7.05 12.38
CA ASN A 76 4.63 -7.87 12.83
C ASN A 76 4.27 -9.35 12.77
N ALA A 77 5.27 -10.22 12.81
CA ALA A 77 5.04 -11.66 12.87
C ALA A 77 4.21 -12.07 14.11
N LYS A 78 4.38 -11.34 15.23
CA LYS A 78 3.57 -11.52 16.44
C LYS A 78 2.11 -11.13 16.24
N ASP A 79 1.82 -10.06 15.50
CA ASP A 79 0.44 -9.65 15.17
C ASP A 79 -0.28 -10.74 14.37
N ILE A 80 0.40 -11.30 13.37
CA ILE A 80 -0.14 -12.40 12.55
C ILE A 80 -0.44 -13.63 13.43
N GLN A 81 0.45 -13.94 14.37
CA GLN A 81 0.28 -15.05 15.28
C GLN A 81 -0.94 -14.87 16.18
N ILE A 82 -1.06 -13.73 16.87
CA ILE A 82 -2.19 -13.42 17.77
C ILE A 82 -3.50 -13.48 16.97
N TYR A 83 -3.55 -12.83 15.81
CA TYR A 83 -4.71 -12.79 14.93
C TYR A 83 -5.22 -14.19 14.56
N ILE A 84 -4.31 -15.11 14.21
CA ILE A 84 -4.66 -16.49 13.87
C ILE A 84 -5.09 -17.25 15.12
N THR A 85 -4.31 -17.22 16.20
CA THR A 85 -4.60 -18.04 17.38
C THR A 85 -5.93 -17.67 18.03
N ASP A 86 -6.25 -16.37 18.09
CA ASP A 86 -7.49 -15.88 18.69
C ASP A 86 -8.70 -16.33 17.86
N PHE A 87 -8.62 -16.20 16.54
CA PHE A 87 -9.70 -16.65 15.65
C PHE A 87 -9.97 -18.15 15.78
N PHE A 88 -8.93 -18.98 15.74
CA PHE A 88 -9.11 -20.42 15.86
C PHE A 88 -9.53 -20.85 17.27
N GLY A 89 -9.04 -20.17 18.31
CA GLY A 89 -9.46 -20.42 19.69
C GLY A 89 -10.94 -20.12 19.91
N LEU A 90 -11.46 -19.05 19.31
CA LEU A 90 -12.86 -18.65 19.43
C LEU A 90 -13.80 -19.54 18.59
N ARG A 91 -13.43 -19.80 17.33
CA ARG A 91 -14.34 -20.42 16.35
C ARG A 91 -14.20 -21.94 16.25
N TYR A 92 -13.03 -22.48 16.52
CA TYR A 92 -12.74 -23.91 16.39
C TYR A 92 -12.11 -24.47 17.67
N PRO A 93 -12.91 -24.66 18.74
CA PRO A 93 -12.43 -25.30 19.97
C PRO A 93 -11.74 -26.64 19.67
N GLY A 94 -10.54 -26.82 20.23
CA GLY A 94 -9.73 -28.02 20.02
C GLY A 94 -8.59 -27.88 19.01
N CYS A 95 -8.52 -26.77 18.26
CA CYS A 95 -7.30 -26.43 17.53
C CYS A 95 -6.16 -26.18 18.53
N ARG A 96 -4.99 -26.75 18.27
CA ARG A 96 -3.82 -26.61 19.15
C ARG A 96 -2.72 -25.82 18.45
N PHE A 97 -2.25 -24.77 19.13
CA PHE A 97 -1.09 -23.97 18.74
C PHE A 97 -0.09 -24.05 19.88
N LYS A 98 0.93 -24.91 19.74
CA LYS A 98 1.94 -25.12 20.78
C LYS A 98 3.24 -24.43 20.37
N GLN A 99 3.65 -23.41 21.10
CA GLN A 99 4.93 -22.76 20.88
C GLN A 99 6.07 -23.71 21.24
N LEU A 100 7.10 -23.79 20.39
CA LEU A 100 8.25 -24.69 20.60
C LEU A 100 9.33 -24.08 21.48
N LYS A 101 9.59 -22.77 21.35
CA LYS A 101 10.56 -22.01 22.14
C LYS A 101 9.98 -20.63 22.43
N GLU A 102 10.18 -20.10 23.63
CA GLU A 102 9.62 -18.81 24.06
C GLU A 102 10.10 -17.62 23.21
N ASP A 103 11.37 -17.64 22.77
CA ASP A 103 11.98 -16.55 21.99
C ASP A 103 11.74 -16.65 20.47
N GLU A 104 11.17 -17.75 19.98
CA GLU A 104 10.92 -17.96 18.56
C GLU A 104 9.42 -18.05 18.27
N LEU A 105 8.98 -17.46 17.15
CA LEU A 105 7.62 -17.60 16.65
C LEU A 105 7.41 -18.93 15.90
N GLU A 106 7.94 -20.02 16.47
CA GLU A 106 7.79 -21.40 15.96
C GLU A 106 6.73 -22.16 16.74
N TYR A 107 5.79 -22.77 15.99
CA TYR A 107 4.62 -23.43 16.54
C TYR A 107 4.40 -24.81 15.92
N GLU A 108 3.96 -25.76 16.73
CA GLU A 108 3.29 -26.96 16.26
C GLU A 108 1.78 -26.68 16.21
N ILE A 109 1.23 -26.67 15.00
CA ILE A 109 -0.17 -26.38 14.71
C ILE A 109 -0.90 -27.66 14.38
N GLN A 110 -2.01 -27.90 15.08
CA GLN A 110 -2.95 -28.99 14.81
C GLN A 110 -4.36 -28.43 14.68
N LEU A 111 -4.88 -28.42 13.46
CA LEU A 111 -6.25 -28.01 13.16
C LEU A 111 -7.23 -29.17 13.36
N THR A 112 -8.44 -28.87 13.84
CA THR A 112 -9.54 -29.82 13.94
C THR A 112 -10.11 -30.18 12.56
N ASN A 113 -10.86 -31.27 12.46
CA ASN A 113 -11.49 -31.67 11.18
C ASN A 113 -12.44 -30.60 10.61
N PRO A 114 -13.30 -29.92 11.41
CA PRO A 114 -14.09 -28.81 10.90
C PRO A 114 -13.24 -27.66 10.37
N ALA A 115 -12.20 -27.25 11.11
CA ALA A 115 -11.28 -26.20 10.67
C ALA A 115 -10.56 -26.55 9.36
N LYS A 116 -10.11 -27.80 9.21
CA LYS A 116 -9.50 -28.29 7.97
C LYS A 116 -10.48 -28.29 6.80
N HIS A 117 -11.72 -28.72 7.03
CA HIS A 117 -12.77 -28.76 6.01
C HIS A 117 -13.08 -27.35 5.48
N ASP A 118 -13.30 -26.39 6.38
CA ASP A 118 -13.66 -25.02 6.00
C ASP A 118 -12.49 -24.32 5.28
N LEU A 119 -11.26 -24.56 5.74
CA LEU A 119 -10.05 -24.08 5.07
C LEU A 119 -9.91 -24.69 3.67
N GLU A 120 -10.13 -25.99 3.51
CA GLU A 120 -10.07 -26.67 2.22
C GLU A 120 -11.14 -26.13 1.25
N GLN A 121 -12.36 -25.89 1.74
CA GLN A 121 -13.44 -25.30 0.96
C GLN A 121 -13.07 -23.89 0.48
N PHE A 122 -12.54 -23.05 1.37
CA PHE A 122 -12.06 -21.71 1.02
C PHE A 122 -11.01 -21.73 -0.10
N LEU A 123 -10.02 -22.64 -0.02
CA LEU A 123 -8.98 -22.77 -1.04
C LEU A 123 -9.56 -23.14 -2.41
N LYS A 124 -10.56 -24.03 -2.44
CA LYS A 124 -11.25 -24.45 -3.67
C LYS A 124 -12.06 -23.31 -4.28
N GLU A 125 -12.81 -22.57 -3.46
CA GLU A 125 -13.67 -21.47 -3.90
C GLU A 125 -12.87 -20.28 -4.44
N THR A 126 -11.78 -19.92 -3.75
CA THR A 126 -10.94 -18.77 -4.13
C THR A 126 -9.89 -19.10 -5.20
N ARG A 127 -9.75 -20.38 -5.58
CA ARG A 127 -8.69 -20.88 -6.47
C ARG A 127 -7.31 -20.39 -6.05
N TYR A 128 -7.04 -20.43 -4.75
CA TYR A 128 -5.80 -19.89 -4.20
C TYR A 128 -4.60 -20.66 -4.79
N PRO A 129 -3.58 -19.96 -5.32
CA PRO A 129 -2.48 -20.61 -6.06
C PRO A 129 -1.57 -21.44 -5.15
N ASP A 130 -1.49 -21.10 -3.87
CA ASP A 130 -0.65 -21.79 -2.89
C ASP A 130 -1.47 -22.77 -2.04
N SER A 131 -1.04 -24.04 -2.04
CA SER A 131 -1.57 -25.06 -1.14
C SER A 131 -0.83 -25.02 0.20
N THR A 132 -1.56 -25.06 1.31
CA THR A 132 -0.98 -25.18 2.65
C THR A 132 -0.83 -26.65 3.08
N VAL A 133 0.18 -26.99 3.89
CA VAL A 133 0.34 -28.35 4.42
C VAL A 133 -0.68 -28.63 5.53
N LEU A 134 -1.26 -27.58 6.12
CA LEU A 134 -2.23 -27.64 7.22
C LEU A 134 -3.54 -28.42 6.91
N ILE A 135 -3.89 -28.59 5.63
CA ILE A 135 -5.05 -29.38 5.21
C ILE A 135 -4.76 -30.88 5.05
N ARG A 136 -3.52 -31.35 5.26
CA ARG A 136 -3.22 -32.78 5.16
C ARG A 136 -4.06 -33.59 6.15
N ASN A 137 -4.52 -34.75 5.71
CA ASN A 137 -5.29 -35.70 6.53
C ASN A 137 -4.46 -36.43 7.60
N ASP A 138 -3.19 -36.05 7.78
CA ASP A 138 -2.34 -36.56 8.84
C ASP A 138 -2.78 -35.97 10.20
N PRO A 139 -2.94 -36.80 11.26
CA PRO A 139 -3.17 -36.31 12.61
C PRO A 139 -1.96 -35.60 13.24
N ALA A 140 -0.75 -35.76 12.69
CA ALA A 140 0.47 -35.16 13.23
C ALA A 140 0.41 -33.62 13.21
N PRO A 141 0.87 -32.94 14.28
CA PRO A 141 1.06 -31.50 14.28
C PRO A 141 2.05 -31.07 13.19
N ILE A 142 1.76 -29.96 12.53
CA ILE A 142 2.63 -29.40 11.49
C ILE A 142 3.43 -28.26 12.09
N ARG A 143 4.74 -28.27 11.83
CA ARG A 143 5.62 -27.18 12.25
C ARG A 143 5.42 -25.98 11.34
N CYS A 144 5.11 -24.85 11.95
CA CYS A 144 4.91 -23.59 11.27
C CYS A 144 5.74 -22.51 11.97
N ARG A 145 6.14 -21.49 11.20
CA ARG A 145 6.82 -20.32 11.73
C ARG A 145 6.16 -19.05 11.22
N PHE A 146 5.86 -18.13 12.13
CA PHE A 146 5.32 -16.82 11.74
C PHE A 146 6.48 -15.89 11.38
N GLU A 147 6.50 -15.40 10.14
CA GLU A 147 7.47 -14.41 9.67
C GLU A 147 6.80 -13.42 8.73
N ASN A 148 7.08 -12.13 8.88
CA ASN A 148 6.60 -11.10 7.95
C ASN A 148 7.56 -10.84 6.77
N LYS A 149 8.50 -11.77 6.51
CA LYS A 149 9.40 -11.70 5.36
C LYS A 149 8.94 -12.70 4.30
N LEU A 150 8.81 -12.24 3.06
CA LEU A 150 8.58 -13.11 1.90
C LEU A 150 9.83 -13.92 1.51
N VAL A 151 10.94 -13.76 2.23
CA VAL A 151 12.20 -14.47 1.96
C VAL A 151 12.08 -15.88 2.53
N VAL A 152 11.75 -16.83 1.66
CA VAL A 152 11.73 -18.26 1.96
C VAL A 152 13.16 -18.73 2.25
N SER A 153 13.58 -18.67 3.52
CA SER A 153 14.78 -19.39 3.94
C SER A 153 14.45 -20.88 3.98
N ARG A 154 14.80 -21.61 2.91
CA ARG A 154 14.50 -23.04 2.70
C ARG A 154 15.23 -24.01 3.66
N LEU A 155 15.83 -23.51 4.73
CA LEU A 155 16.68 -24.30 5.63
C LEU A 155 15.88 -25.01 6.75
N ILE A 156 14.60 -24.71 6.94
CA ILE A 156 13.79 -25.29 8.02
C ILE A 156 12.60 -26.08 7.43
N PRO A 157 12.33 -27.32 7.90
CA PRO A 157 11.14 -28.09 7.53
C PRO A 157 9.89 -27.57 8.25
N ALA A 158 9.64 -26.25 8.18
CA ALA A 158 8.49 -25.59 8.77
C ALA A 158 7.80 -24.72 7.71
N GLU A 159 6.48 -24.71 7.72
CA GLU A 159 5.68 -23.88 6.83
C GLU A 159 5.68 -22.42 7.33
N ILE A 160 6.03 -21.47 6.47
CA ILE A 160 6.12 -20.05 6.84
C ILE A 160 4.74 -19.41 6.70
N ILE A 161 4.19 -18.93 7.82
CA ILE A 161 2.94 -18.19 7.87
C ILE A 161 3.25 -16.69 7.84
N ASN A 162 3.00 -16.07 6.69
CA ASN A 162 3.12 -14.64 6.45
C ASN A 162 1.75 -14.00 6.13
N GLN A 163 1.70 -12.70 5.89
CA GLN A 163 0.43 -11.96 5.63
C GLN A 163 -0.36 -12.46 4.40
N VAL A 164 0.31 -13.13 3.45
CA VAL A 164 -0.32 -13.66 2.23
C VAL A 164 -0.54 -15.17 2.30
N HIS A 165 -0.26 -15.80 3.44
CA HIS A 165 -0.45 -17.22 3.63
C HIS A 165 -1.93 -17.60 3.54
N PRO A 166 -2.30 -18.75 2.94
CA PRO A 166 -3.70 -19.11 2.77
C PRO A 166 -4.49 -19.20 4.08
N LEU A 167 -3.84 -19.61 5.18
CA LEU A 167 -4.43 -19.60 6.53
C LEU A 167 -4.85 -18.18 6.95
N VAL A 168 -4.01 -17.16 6.74
CA VAL A 168 -4.32 -15.77 7.10
C VAL A 168 -5.49 -15.27 6.25
N ARG A 169 -5.46 -15.54 4.94
CA ARG A 169 -6.53 -15.13 4.01
C ARG A 169 -7.86 -15.81 4.32
N PHE A 170 -7.84 -17.07 4.73
CA PHE A 170 -9.02 -17.79 5.19
C PHE A 170 -9.64 -17.12 6.41
N VAL A 171 -8.82 -16.76 7.42
CA VAL A 171 -9.28 -16.04 8.61
C VAL A 171 -9.94 -14.73 8.21
N SER A 172 -9.25 -13.89 7.41
CA SER A 172 -9.80 -12.60 6.97
C SER A 172 -11.10 -12.75 6.18
N HIS A 173 -11.16 -13.68 5.22
CA HIS A 173 -12.36 -13.95 4.44
C HIS A 173 -13.53 -14.41 5.31
N THR A 174 -13.26 -15.24 6.32
CA THR A 174 -14.29 -15.75 7.22
C THR A 174 -14.82 -14.66 8.14
N ILE A 175 -13.95 -13.77 8.63
CA ILE A 175 -14.35 -12.61 9.44
C ILE A 175 -15.18 -11.63 8.61
N GLU A 176 -14.78 -11.33 7.37
CA GLU A 176 -15.50 -10.42 6.48
C GLU A 176 -16.88 -10.96 6.07
N LYS A 177 -17.00 -12.28 5.84
CA LYS A 177 -18.26 -12.91 5.42
C LYS A 177 -19.28 -13.04 6.56
N ASN A 178 -18.82 -13.17 7.80
CA ASN A 178 -19.68 -13.31 8.95
C ASN A 178 -19.76 -11.95 9.67
N GLU A 179 -20.84 -11.20 9.45
CA GLU A 179 -21.15 -9.94 10.15
C GLU A 179 -21.27 -10.10 11.70
N GLU A 180 -21.12 -11.33 12.23
CA GLU A 180 -21.12 -11.65 13.66
C GLU A 180 -19.99 -10.98 14.47
N TYR A 181 -18.99 -10.40 13.82
CA TYR A 181 -18.02 -9.52 14.50
C TYR A 181 -18.63 -8.13 14.71
N SER A 182 -19.61 -8.04 15.61
CA SER A 182 -19.94 -6.77 16.25
C SER A 182 -18.71 -6.32 17.01
N TYR A 183 -18.04 -5.26 16.56
CA TYR A 183 -16.86 -4.68 17.19
C TYR A 183 -17.10 -4.46 18.70
N PRO A 184 -16.66 -5.39 19.58
CA PRO A 184 -17.11 -5.37 20.95
C PRO A 184 -16.37 -4.26 21.68
N ALA A 185 -17.05 -3.60 22.61
CA ALA A 185 -16.36 -2.75 23.57
C ALA A 185 -15.37 -3.61 24.37
N VAL A 186 -14.09 -3.24 24.36
CA VAL A 186 -13.04 -4.02 25.04
C VAL A 186 -12.57 -3.36 26.32
N SER A 187 -12.08 -4.16 27.26
CA SER A 187 -11.46 -3.68 28.51
C SER A 187 -10.12 -4.36 28.72
N VAL A 188 -9.05 -3.56 28.76
CA VAL A 188 -7.66 -4.06 28.75
C VAL A 188 -6.90 -3.52 29.95
N ARG A 189 -6.05 -4.35 30.57
CA ARG A 189 -5.06 -3.95 31.57
C ARG A 189 -3.68 -4.04 30.92
N LEU A 190 -2.90 -2.98 31.02
CA LEU A 190 -1.57 -2.85 30.42
C LEU A 190 -0.56 -2.45 31.51
N ASN A 191 0.56 -3.16 31.56
CA ASN A 191 1.66 -2.79 32.43
C ASN A 191 2.42 -1.58 31.86
N ALA A 192 2.67 -0.56 32.69
CA ALA A 192 3.31 0.68 32.30
C ALA A 192 4.74 0.49 31.76
N SER A 193 5.42 -0.62 32.07
CA SER A 193 6.76 -0.93 31.55
C SER A 193 6.82 -1.11 30.02
N TYR A 194 5.68 -1.38 29.37
CA TYR A 194 5.58 -1.43 27.90
C TYR A 194 5.38 -0.06 27.26
N LEU A 195 5.17 0.99 28.06
CA LEU A 195 4.99 2.36 27.61
C LEU A 195 6.24 3.21 27.97
N PRO A 196 6.42 4.38 27.32
CA PRO A 196 7.44 5.33 27.72
C PRO A 196 7.36 5.71 29.20
N ALA A 197 8.50 5.97 29.83
CA ALA A 197 8.57 6.27 31.26
C ALA A 197 7.82 7.54 31.68
N ASP A 198 7.54 8.45 30.74
CA ASP A 198 6.75 9.66 30.92
C ASP A 198 5.23 9.44 30.77
N PHE A 199 4.80 8.23 30.42
CA PHE A 199 3.37 7.91 30.30
C PHE A 199 2.74 7.83 31.70
N THR A 200 1.66 8.59 31.90
CA THR A 200 0.96 8.61 33.19
C THR A 200 0.11 7.35 33.37
N GLY A 201 0.22 6.68 34.51
CA GLY A 201 -0.67 5.56 34.87
C GLY A 201 -2.11 6.05 35.10
N GLY A 202 -3.10 5.19 34.87
CA GLY A 202 -4.50 5.58 34.94
C GLY A 202 -5.39 4.79 34.00
N ALA A 203 -6.70 5.03 34.08
CA ALA A 203 -7.65 4.49 33.11
C ALA A 203 -7.89 5.46 31.95
N TYR A 204 -8.03 4.94 30.75
CA TYR A 204 -8.24 5.69 29.52
C TYR A 204 -9.41 5.09 28.74
N THR A 205 -10.32 5.91 28.23
CA THR A 205 -11.24 5.48 27.17
C THR A 205 -10.60 5.71 25.81
N PHE A 206 -10.92 4.88 24.82
CA PHE A 206 -10.41 5.04 23.48
C PHE A 206 -11.42 4.63 22.40
N THR A 207 -11.18 5.14 21.20
CA THR A 207 -11.89 4.77 19.97
C THR A 207 -10.89 4.59 18.84
N VAL A 208 -11.17 3.63 17.97
CA VAL A 208 -10.42 3.36 16.73
C VAL A 208 -11.37 3.47 15.54
N GLN A 209 -11.10 4.41 14.65
CA GLN A 209 -11.82 4.56 13.39
C GLN A 209 -10.97 4.09 12.22
N LYS A 210 -11.55 3.35 11.28
CA LYS A 210 -10.95 3.10 9.97
C LYS A 210 -11.43 4.17 9.01
N TRP A 211 -10.49 4.90 8.42
CA TRP A 211 -10.75 5.87 7.37
C TRP A 211 -10.33 5.28 6.04
N ARG A 212 -11.21 5.39 5.04
CA ARG A 212 -10.96 4.92 3.67
C ARG A 212 -11.19 6.05 2.69
N VAL A 213 -10.27 6.22 1.76
CA VAL A 213 -10.37 7.14 0.63
C VAL A 213 -10.00 6.38 -0.64
N ARG A 214 -10.87 6.46 -1.65
CA ARG A 214 -10.73 5.80 -2.94
C ARG A 214 -10.86 6.82 -4.06
N GLY A 215 -9.77 7.06 -4.77
CA GLY A 215 -9.69 7.88 -5.98
C GLY A 215 -8.81 7.20 -7.01
N LEU A 216 -7.77 7.89 -7.49
CA LEU A 216 -6.71 7.29 -8.31
C LEU A 216 -5.91 6.24 -7.54
N GLN A 217 -5.79 6.44 -6.23
CA GLN A 217 -5.28 5.48 -5.29
C GLN A 217 -6.33 5.15 -4.24
N GLU A 218 -6.21 3.96 -3.67
CA GLU A 218 -7.00 3.54 -2.54
C GLU A 218 -6.10 3.53 -1.30
N ILE A 219 -6.54 4.25 -0.27
CA ILE A 219 -5.81 4.42 0.97
C ILE A 219 -6.77 4.11 2.12
N GLU A 220 -6.30 3.27 3.03
CA GLU A 220 -6.96 2.97 4.29
C GLU A 220 -6.00 3.27 5.43
N GLN A 221 -6.52 3.85 6.52
CA GLN A 221 -5.76 4.07 7.73
C GLN A 221 -6.64 3.95 8.97
N LEU A 222 -6.01 3.61 10.09
CA LEU A 222 -6.64 3.64 11.41
C LEU A 222 -6.31 4.95 12.10
N HIS A 223 -7.31 5.55 12.73
CA HIS A 223 -7.18 6.71 13.59
C HIS A 223 -7.53 6.34 15.02
N PHE A 224 -6.71 6.79 15.96
CA PHE A 224 -6.80 6.47 17.37
C PHE A 224 -7.04 7.74 18.16
N ALA A 225 -8.03 7.71 19.05
CA ALA A 225 -8.27 8.78 20.01
C ALA A 225 -8.40 8.16 21.40
N ALA A 226 -7.79 8.78 22.40
CA ALA A 226 -7.83 8.31 23.78
C ALA A 226 -7.96 9.47 24.76
N LEU A 227 -8.76 9.29 25.80
CA LEU A 227 -9.04 10.29 26.84
C LEU A 227 -8.78 9.69 28.23
N PRO A 228 -8.04 10.38 29.12
CA PRO A 228 -7.94 9.97 30.52
C PRO A 228 -9.31 10.00 31.21
N MET A 229 -9.64 8.93 31.94
CA MET A 229 -10.91 8.80 32.66
C MET A 229 -10.96 9.64 33.94
N GLU A 230 -9.82 9.77 34.62
CA GLU A 230 -9.71 10.48 35.91
C GLU A 230 -9.70 12.00 35.74
N THR A 231 -9.10 12.49 34.65
CA THR A 231 -9.03 13.92 34.30
C THR A 231 -9.42 14.12 32.83
N PRO A 232 -10.72 14.15 32.49
CA PRO A 232 -11.22 14.20 31.11
C PRO A 232 -11.00 15.57 30.42
N ALA A 233 -10.02 16.36 30.85
CA ALA A 233 -9.82 17.72 30.38
C ALA A 233 -9.22 17.79 28.97
N ARG A 234 -8.45 16.77 28.55
CA ARG A 234 -7.73 16.80 27.27
C ARG A 234 -7.47 15.40 26.72
N LEU A 235 -7.78 15.23 25.43
CA LEU A 235 -7.39 14.04 24.67
C LEU A 235 -5.86 13.89 24.62
N LEU A 236 -5.40 12.65 24.61
CA LEU A 236 -4.00 12.34 24.32
C LEU A 236 -3.64 12.77 22.90
N PRO A 237 -2.40 13.21 22.65
CA PRO A 237 -1.91 13.43 21.29
C PRO A 237 -2.03 12.15 20.45
N ASP A 238 -2.31 12.29 19.15
CA ASP A 238 -2.61 11.17 18.23
C ASP A 238 -1.57 10.04 18.29
N GLN A 239 -0.28 10.39 18.26
CA GLN A 239 0.81 9.41 18.36
C GLN A 239 0.82 8.66 19.70
N THR A 240 0.49 9.36 20.79
CA THR A 240 0.41 8.77 22.12
C THR A 240 -0.83 7.87 22.26
N ALA A 241 -1.96 8.26 21.66
CA ALA A 241 -3.17 7.44 21.61
C ALA A 241 -2.96 6.17 20.76
N GLU A 242 -2.35 6.29 19.57
CA GLU A 242 -1.97 5.17 18.71
C GLU A 242 -1.05 4.20 19.46
N LYS A 243 -0.01 4.73 20.12
CA LYS A 243 0.92 3.91 20.92
C LYS A 243 0.22 3.20 22.08
N LEU A 244 -0.64 3.88 22.84
CA LEU A 244 -1.39 3.27 23.95
C LEU A 244 -2.22 2.07 23.45
N VAL A 245 -3.00 2.28 22.39
CA VAL A 245 -3.94 1.26 21.90
C VAL A 245 -3.20 0.08 21.25
N LEU A 246 -2.19 0.34 20.43
CA LEU A 246 -1.40 -0.73 19.80
C LEU A 246 -0.60 -1.53 20.82
N THR A 247 0.02 -0.87 21.81
CA THR A 247 0.70 -1.58 22.90
C THR A 247 -0.28 -2.39 23.74
N ALA A 248 -1.48 -1.87 24.01
CA ALA A 248 -2.54 -2.60 24.70
C ALA A 248 -3.01 -3.83 23.90
N ALA A 249 -3.11 -3.74 22.57
CA ALA A 249 -3.45 -4.88 21.72
C ALA A 249 -2.36 -5.96 21.73
N LEU A 250 -1.08 -5.57 21.83
CA LEU A 250 0.07 -6.48 21.77
C LEU A 250 0.44 -7.14 23.10
N HIS A 251 0.28 -6.42 24.21
CA HIS A 251 0.80 -6.79 25.54
C HIS A 251 -0.25 -6.72 26.64
N GLY A 252 -1.45 -6.25 26.34
CA GLY A 252 -2.51 -6.12 27.31
C GLY A 252 -3.16 -7.46 27.67
N ASN A 253 -3.77 -7.49 28.85
CA ASN A 253 -4.57 -8.61 29.32
C ASN A 253 -6.03 -8.17 29.53
N ASN A 254 -6.97 -9.11 29.51
CA ASN A 254 -8.37 -8.80 29.78
C ASN A 254 -8.55 -8.19 31.18
N TRP A 255 -9.14 -7.00 31.25
CA TRP A 255 -9.51 -6.36 32.51
C TRP A 255 -10.93 -6.74 32.90
N LEU A 256 -11.11 -7.92 33.49
CA LEU A 256 -12.43 -8.48 33.80
C LEU A 256 -13.20 -7.65 34.85
N GLU A 257 -12.48 -6.96 35.75
CA GLU A 257 -13.08 -6.15 36.80
C GLU A 257 -13.50 -4.74 36.33
N ALA A 258 -13.23 -4.38 35.07
CA ALA A 258 -13.40 -3.03 34.55
C ALA A 258 -14.81 -2.46 34.80
N ARG A 259 -15.85 -3.29 34.60
CA ARG A 259 -17.25 -2.91 34.77
C ARG A 259 -17.64 -2.51 36.19
N TYR A 260 -16.84 -2.92 37.19
CA TYR A 260 -17.07 -2.58 38.59
C TYR A 260 -16.26 -1.34 39.02
N MET A 261 -15.22 -0.99 38.27
CA MET A 261 -14.34 0.15 38.57
C MET A 261 -14.70 1.39 37.76
N ILE A 262 -15.26 1.22 36.56
CA ILE A 262 -15.66 2.29 35.66
C ILE A 262 -17.10 2.08 35.22
N SER A 263 -17.91 3.13 35.32
CA SER A 263 -19.26 3.15 34.77
C SER A 263 -19.22 2.97 33.24
N PRO A 264 -19.88 1.95 32.67
CA PRO A 264 -19.99 1.79 31.23
C PRO A 264 -20.59 3.02 30.54
N ASP A 265 -21.59 3.65 31.16
CA ASP A 265 -22.25 4.84 30.62
C ASP A 265 -21.28 6.03 30.54
N LEU A 266 -20.40 6.18 31.54
CA LEU A 266 -19.39 7.24 31.56
C LEU A 266 -18.32 7.01 30.49
N ALA A 267 -17.85 5.76 30.33
CA ALA A 267 -16.87 5.43 29.29
C ALA A 267 -17.44 5.65 27.89
N ALA A 268 -18.72 5.30 27.68
CA ALA A 268 -19.44 5.54 26.45
C ALA A 268 -19.66 7.04 26.18
N ASP A 269 -20.04 7.81 27.20
CA ASP A 269 -20.17 9.27 27.11
C ASP A 269 -18.85 9.92 26.67
N TYR A 270 -17.72 9.53 27.28
CA TYR A 270 -16.42 10.06 26.92
C TYR A 270 -16.01 9.68 25.49
N ALA A 271 -16.26 8.43 25.07
CA ALA A 271 -16.01 8.00 23.71
C ALA A 271 -16.85 8.78 22.69
N TRP A 272 -18.15 8.96 22.98
CA TRP A 272 -19.12 9.57 22.07
C TRP A 272 -19.00 11.09 21.98
N ASN A 273 -18.73 11.76 23.09
CA ASN A 273 -18.71 13.23 23.15
C ASN A 273 -17.32 13.84 23.01
N TYR A 274 -16.24 13.06 23.15
CA TYR A 274 -14.87 13.58 23.03
C TYR A 274 -14.03 12.86 21.97
N CYS A 275 -13.89 11.53 22.05
CA CYS A 275 -13.01 10.79 21.14
C CYS A 275 -13.53 10.75 19.69
N LEU A 276 -14.82 10.43 19.49
CA LEU A 276 -15.44 10.40 18.17
C LEU A 276 -15.50 11.78 17.50
N PRO A 277 -15.96 12.86 18.16
CA PRO A 277 -16.02 14.19 17.54
C PRO A 277 -14.63 14.74 17.19
N HIS A 278 -13.61 14.40 17.96
CA HIS A 278 -12.23 14.72 17.63
C HIS A 278 -11.75 14.00 16.37
N SER A 279 -11.97 12.67 16.31
CA SER A 279 -11.63 11.86 15.14
C SER A 279 -12.38 12.33 13.89
N ASP A 280 -13.64 12.70 14.03
CA ASP A 280 -14.48 13.20 12.94
C ASP A 280 -13.97 14.51 12.35
N ARG A 281 -13.52 15.44 13.19
CA ARG A 281 -12.92 16.70 12.74
C ARG A 281 -11.62 16.47 11.98
N LEU A 282 -10.77 15.58 12.49
CA LEU A 282 -9.51 15.23 11.82
C LEU A 282 -9.76 14.47 10.51
N TYR A 283 -10.81 13.66 10.45
CA TYR A 283 -11.22 12.98 9.22
C TYR A 283 -11.61 13.97 8.12
N GLU A 284 -12.37 15.02 8.42
CA GLU A 284 -12.74 16.05 7.43
C GLU A 284 -11.50 16.77 6.87
N ALA A 285 -10.55 17.13 7.74
CA ALA A 285 -9.28 17.72 7.33
C ALA A 285 -8.46 16.75 6.46
N TYR A 286 -8.39 15.48 6.85
CA TYR A 286 -7.72 14.43 6.09
C TYR A 286 -8.34 14.20 4.71
N VAL A 287 -9.66 14.14 4.61
CA VAL A 287 -10.39 13.98 3.33
C VAL A 287 -10.07 15.15 2.40
N THR A 288 -10.09 16.38 2.93
CA THR A 288 -9.76 17.58 2.14
C THR A 288 -8.32 17.53 1.61
N GLU A 289 -7.37 17.11 2.44
CA GLU A 289 -5.98 16.92 2.02
C GLU A 289 -5.85 15.84 0.92
N MET A 290 -6.56 14.72 1.08
CA MET A 290 -6.55 13.64 0.08
C MET A 290 -7.23 14.04 -1.23
N GLN A 291 -8.28 14.87 -1.19
CA GLN A 291 -8.92 15.43 -2.39
C GLN A 291 -7.92 16.25 -3.20
N ASN A 292 -7.20 17.16 -2.55
CA ASN A 292 -6.20 18.01 -3.20
C ASN A 292 -5.08 17.16 -3.81
N LYS A 293 -4.52 16.21 -3.05
CA LYS A 293 -3.49 15.28 -3.55
C LYS A 293 -3.98 14.44 -4.73
N ASN A 294 -5.23 13.99 -4.72
CA ASN A 294 -5.81 13.20 -5.81
C ASN A 294 -6.03 14.05 -7.06
N ALA A 295 -6.50 15.30 -6.91
CA ALA A 295 -6.67 16.24 -8.01
C ALA A 295 -5.33 16.58 -8.69
N ASP A 296 -4.28 16.88 -7.91
CA ASP A 296 -2.93 17.13 -8.44
C ASP A 296 -2.41 15.92 -9.23
N ARG A 297 -2.61 14.71 -8.69
CA ARG A 297 -2.21 13.47 -9.36
C ARG A 297 -2.98 13.24 -10.66
N ALA A 298 -4.28 13.56 -10.67
CA ALA A 298 -5.09 13.48 -11.89
C ALA A 298 -4.55 14.43 -12.95
N ASP A 299 -4.31 15.70 -12.61
CA ASP A 299 -3.79 16.70 -13.53
C ASP A 299 -2.44 16.29 -14.14
N ILE A 300 -1.54 15.73 -13.33
CA ILE A 300 -0.25 15.21 -13.80
C ILE A 300 -0.47 14.06 -14.78
N GLN A 301 -1.29 13.06 -14.42
CA GLN A 301 -1.53 11.91 -15.29
C GLN A 301 -2.20 12.29 -16.61
N GLU A 302 -3.16 13.21 -16.59
CA GLU A 302 -3.82 13.71 -17.79
C GLU A 302 -2.82 14.42 -18.73
N LYS A 303 -1.99 15.33 -18.19
CA LYS A 303 -0.96 16.04 -18.95
C LYS A 303 0.09 15.10 -19.54
N THR A 304 0.55 14.12 -18.77
CA THR A 304 1.52 13.12 -19.25
C THR A 304 0.92 12.25 -20.36
N LEU A 305 -0.35 11.85 -20.22
CA LEU A 305 -1.02 11.03 -21.21
C LEU A 305 -1.28 11.79 -22.53
N ASP A 306 -1.67 13.07 -22.46
CA ASP A 306 -1.82 13.94 -23.62
C ASP A 306 -0.48 14.17 -24.35
N ARG A 307 0.60 14.45 -23.61
CA ARG A 307 1.94 14.58 -24.18
C ARG A 307 2.40 13.30 -24.86
N HIS A 308 2.19 12.15 -24.21
CA HIS A 308 2.49 10.85 -24.81
C HIS A 308 1.71 10.62 -26.10
N LEU A 309 0.41 10.95 -26.12
CA LEU A 309 -0.42 10.84 -27.32
C LEU A 309 0.13 11.72 -28.46
N LYS A 310 0.42 12.99 -28.18
CA LYS A 310 0.98 13.93 -29.17
C LYS A 310 2.29 13.41 -29.77
N ASN A 311 3.23 12.97 -28.93
CA ASN A 311 4.53 12.48 -29.38
C ASN A 311 4.42 11.21 -30.22
N GLN A 312 3.54 10.28 -29.84
CA GLN A 312 3.33 9.03 -30.58
C GLN A 312 2.56 9.27 -31.89
N LEU A 313 1.59 10.18 -31.91
CA LEU A 313 0.88 10.55 -33.13
C LEU A 313 1.80 11.26 -34.12
N ALA A 314 2.70 12.13 -33.67
CA ALA A 314 3.70 12.75 -34.54
C ALA A 314 4.57 11.69 -35.25
N LYS A 315 5.11 10.73 -34.49
CA LYS A 315 5.91 9.62 -35.05
C LYS A 315 5.12 8.77 -36.05
N LEU A 316 3.84 8.49 -35.77
CA LEU A 316 2.97 7.74 -36.69
C LEU A 316 2.58 8.55 -37.94
N ASN A 317 2.42 9.87 -37.82
CA ASN A 317 2.19 10.76 -38.96
C ASN A 317 3.38 10.76 -39.92
N ASP A 318 4.61 10.88 -39.41
CA ASP A 318 5.81 10.84 -40.25
C ASP A 318 5.89 9.52 -41.06
N VAL A 319 5.54 8.40 -40.41
CA VAL A 319 5.47 7.07 -41.04
C VAL A 319 4.34 7.00 -42.06
N LEU A 320 3.18 7.56 -41.75
CA LEU A 320 2.02 7.62 -42.65
C LEU A 320 2.36 8.40 -43.91
N GLU A 321 2.91 9.61 -43.79
CA GLU A 321 3.33 10.46 -44.90
C GLU A 321 4.34 9.74 -45.80
N LYS A 322 5.33 9.04 -45.20
CA LYS A 322 6.30 8.24 -45.95
C LYS A 322 5.63 7.11 -46.75
N HIS A 323 4.67 6.40 -46.16
CA HIS A 323 3.94 5.34 -46.87
C HIS A 323 3.09 5.88 -48.00
N THR A 324 2.41 7.01 -47.78
CA THR A 324 1.59 7.70 -48.79
C THR A 324 2.44 8.17 -49.96
N ARG A 325 3.59 8.80 -49.69
CA ARG A 325 4.52 9.30 -50.72
C ARG A 325 5.12 8.17 -51.58
N LEU A 326 5.28 6.98 -50.99
CA LEU A 326 5.80 5.78 -51.68
C LEU A 326 4.69 4.95 -52.34
N GLY A 327 3.44 5.41 -52.35
CA GLY A 327 2.31 4.70 -52.97
C GLY A 327 1.88 3.42 -52.24
N ARG A 328 2.27 3.24 -50.97
CA ARG A 328 2.04 2.01 -50.19
C ARG A 328 0.70 2.04 -49.46
N ALA A 329 -0.41 2.07 -50.21
CA ALA A 329 -1.77 2.28 -49.68
C ALA A 329 -2.17 1.34 -48.52
N SER A 330 -1.84 0.05 -48.62
CA SER A 330 -2.15 -0.91 -47.54
C SER A 330 -1.45 -0.59 -46.22
N LEU A 331 -0.20 -0.12 -46.27
CA LEU A 331 0.57 0.22 -45.08
C LEU A 331 0.16 1.58 -44.50
N ALA A 332 -0.22 2.53 -45.35
CA ALA A 332 -0.82 3.79 -44.91
C ALA A 332 -2.11 3.53 -44.10
N LYS A 333 -3.03 2.73 -44.66
CA LYS A 333 -4.27 2.32 -43.97
C LYS A 333 -4.02 1.59 -42.64
N ALA A 334 -2.99 0.74 -42.59
CA ALA A 334 -2.60 0.06 -41.35
C ALA A 334 -2.09 1.06 -40.28
N THR A 335 -1.33 2.08 -40.68
CA THR A 335 -0.83 3.13 -39.79
C THR A 335 -1.96 4.03 -39.27
N GLU A 336 -2.92 4.40 -40.11
CA GLU A 336 -4.14 5.10 -39.68
C GLU A 336 -4.91 4.29 -38.63
N GLY A 337 -5.05 2.98 -38.85
CA GLY A 337 -5.67 2.07 -37.88
C GLY A 337 -4.94 2.04 -36.52
N LYS A 338 -3.60 2.09 -36.53
CA LYS A 338 -2.80 2.20 -35.30
C LYS A 338 -3.04 3.53 -34.59
N MET A 339 -3.14 4.64 -35.32
CA MET A 339 -3.43 5.96 -34.75
C MET A 339 -4.81 6.01 -34.09
N ILE A 340 -5.84 5.48 -34.76
CA ILE A 340 -7.20 5.39 -34.18
C ILE A 340 -7.18 4.56 -32.91
N LYS A 341 -6.53 3.38 -32.93
CA LYS A 341 -6.41 2.52 -31.75
C LYS A 341 -5.70 3.21 -30.58
N LEU A 342 -4.65 3.98 -30.87
CA LEU A 342 -3.92 4.75 -29.87
C LEU A 342 -4.80 5.85 -29.25
N ARG A 343 -5.50 6.64 -30.07
CA ARG A 343 -6.45 7.67 -29.60
C ARG A 343 -7.51 7.08 -28.69
N ASN A 344 -8.18 6.01 -29.14
CA ASN A 344 -9.22 5.34 -28.36
C ASN A 344 -8.67 4.79 -27.02
N ARG A 345 -7.43 4.30 -26.99
CA ARG A 345 -6.80 3.81 -25.76
C ARG A 345 -6.53 4.96 -24.78
N VAL A 346 -6.02 6.08 -25.27
CA VAL A 346 -5.76 7.27 -24.44
C VAL A 346 -7.06 7.87 -23.93
N GLU A 347 -8.07 8.00 -24.78
CA GLU A 347 -9.39 8.52 -24.41
C GLU A 347 -10.04 7.67 -23.30
N ARG A 348 -10.01 6.34 -23.42
CA ARG A 348 -10.51 5.45 -22.35
C ARG A 348 -9.79 5.68 -21.01
N LYS A 349 -8.46 5.83 -21.03
CA LYS A 349 -7.69 6.12 -19.82
C LYS A 349 -8.00 7.51 -19.26
N MET A 350 -8.22 8.50 -20.12
CA MET A 350 -8.61 9.86 -19.72
C MET A 350 -9.96 9.85 -18.99
N ILE A 351 -10.94 9.08 -19.50
CA ILE A 351 -12.23 8.89 -18.85
C ILE A 351 -12.05 8.23 -17.48
N GLU A 352 -11.23 7.17 -17.38
CA GLU A 352 -10.93 6.50 -16.09
C GLU A 352 -10.30 7.46 -15.07
N ILE A 353 -9.33 8.28 -15.47
CA ILE A 353 -8.68 9.26 -14.60
C ILE A 353 -9.70 10.30 -14.10
N ARG A 354 -10.55 10.81 -14.99
CA ARG A 354 -11.59 11.80 -14.63
C ARG A 354 -12.63 11.23 -13.68
N GLN A 355 -13.07 9.99 -13.91
CA GLN A 355 -13.98 9.31 -13.00
C GLN A 355 -13.36 9.12 -11.61
N ARG A 356 -12.06 8.83 -11.54
CA ARG A 356 -11.33 8.65 -10.27
C ARG A 356 -10.77 9.94 -9.67
N ARG A 357 -10.99 11.09 -10.32
CA ARG A 357 -10.65 12.41 -9.78
C ARG A 357 -11.57 12.76 -8.62
N GLU A 358 -12.85 12.45 -8.77
CA GLU A 358 -13.80 12.44 -7.67
C GLU A 358 -13.45 11.27 -6.74
N ILE A 359 -13.28 11.58 -5.46
CA ILE A 359 -12.98 10.54 -4.47
C ILE A 359 -14.27 10.05 -3.83
N PHE A 360 -14.30 8.76 -3.55
CA PHE A 360 -15.21 8.17 -2.59
C PHE A 360 -14.49 8.06 -1.25
N HIS A 361 -15.15 8.37 -0.14
CA HIS A 361 -14.57 8.23 1.18
C HIS A 361 -15.58 7.71 2.19
N SER A 362 -15.10 6.95 3.17
CA SER A 362 -15.89 6.45 4.27
C SER A 362 -15.09 6.43 5.57
N LYS A 363 -15.79 6.43 6.70
CA LYS A 363 -15.22 6.18 8.02
C LYS A 363 -16.09 5.17 8.74
N GLU A 364 -15.47 4.33 9.55
CA GLU A 364 -16.13 3.25 10.28
C GLU A 364 -15.51 3.13 11.67
N LEU A 365 -16.35 3.02 12.72
CA LEU A 365 -15.88 2.72 14.06
C LEU A 365 -15.58 1.23 14.15
N ILE A 366 -14.31 0.88 14.38
CA ILE A 366 -13.82 -0.51 14.40
C ILE A 366 -13.61 -1.02 15.82
N CYS A 367 -13.34 -0.13 16.78
CA CYS A 367 -13.14 -0.55 18.16
C CYS A 367 -13.39 0.61 19.11
N THR A 368 -13.94 0.30 20.27
CA THR A 368 -13.98 1.21 21.41
C THR A 368 -13.68 0.42 22.68
N GLY A 369 -13.16 1.08 23.70
CA GLY A 369 -12.87 0.38 24.92
C GLY A 369 -12.21 1.24 25.97
N ILE A 370 -11.79 0.58 27.04
CA ILE A 370 -11.03 1.18 28.12
C ILE A 370 -9.71 0.43 28.35
N VAL A 371 -8.65 1.18 28.62
CA VAL A 371 -7.33 0.65 28.98
C VAL A 371 -6.95 1.16 30.36
N LYS A 372 -6.63 0.26 31.29
CA LYS A 372 -6.01 0.58 32.57
C LYS A 372 -4.50 0.38 32.47
N VAL A 373 -3.76 1.46 32.66
CA VAL A 373 -2.29 1.45 32.72
C VAL A 373 -1.87 1.44 34.20
N GLU A 374 -1.06 0.44 34.57
CA GLU A 374 -0.59 0.17 35.95
C GLU A 374 0.93 -0.02 36.04
#